data_AF-A0A5K0YRA3-F1
#
_entry.id   AF-A0A5K0YRA3-F1
#
_cell.length_a   1.000
_cell.length_b   1.000
_cell.length_c   1.000
_cell.angle_alpha   90.00
_cell.angle_beta   90.00
_cell.angle_gamma   90.00
#
_symmetry.space_group_name_H-M   'P 1'
#
loop_
_entity.id
_entity.type
_entity.pdbx_description
1 polymer ?
#
loop_
_entity_poly.entity_id
_entity_poly.type
_entity_poly.pdbx_seq_one_letter_code
_entity_poly.pdbx_strand_id
1 'polypeptide(L)' 'DSKMWFHVDAAYAGSACICPEYRHYLDGVEEADSFNMNAHKWLLTNFDCSALWVK' A
#
# COMPACT_ATOMS: atom_id res chain seq x y z
N ASP A 1 -8.90 12.72 -20.48
CA ASP A 1 -8.30 11.85 -19.46
C ASP A 1 -7.61 10.65 -20.07
N SER A 2 -6.31 10.52 -19.79
CA SER A 2 -5.55 9.31 -20.09
C SER A 2 -6.02 8.20 -19.16
N LYS A 3 -6.64 7.15 -19.71
CA LYS A 3 -7.05 5.92 -19.00
C LYS A 3 -5.83 5.08 -18.57
N MET A 4 -4.95 5.65 -17.77
CA MET A 4 -3.77 4.96 -17.25
C MET A 4 -4.12 4.23 -15.97
N TRP A 5 -3.52 3.06 -15.79
CA TRP A 5 -3.56 2.34 -14.53
C TRP A 5 -2.78 3.11 -13.46
N PHE A 6 -3.41 3.39 -12.32
CA PHE A 6 -2.79 4.04 -11.19
C PHE A 6 -2.47 3.01 -10.09
N HIS A 7 -1.20 2.66 -9.95
CA HIS A 7 -0.70 1.75 -8.91
C HIS A 7 -0.01 2.54 -7.79
N VAL A 8 -0.37 2.24 -6.53
CA VAL A 8 0.33 2.74 -5.34
C VAL A 8 1.27 1.65 -4.81
N ASP A 9 2.57 1.88 -4.97
CA ASP A 9 3.61 1.08 -4.32
C ASP A 9 3.87 1.63 -2.91
N ALA A 10 3.34 0.93 -1.91
CA ALA A 10 3.61 1.19 -0.50
C ALA A 10 4.37 0.03 0.15
N ALA A 11 5.26 -0.64 -0.60
CA ALA A 11 5.91 -1.86 -0.15
C ALA A 11 6.56 -1.73 1.24
N TYR A 12 7.21 -0.60 1.55
CA TYR A 12 7.80 -0.35 2.86
C TYR A 12 6.84 0.36 3.82
N ALA A 13 6.41 1.58 3.47
CA ALA A 13 5.68 2.47 4.38
C ALA A 13 4.19 2.14 4.55
N GLY A 14 3.60 1.27 3.71
CA GLY A 14 2.17 0.95 3.76
C GLY A 14 1.74 0.37 5.11
N SER A 15 2.62 -0.37 5.78
CA SER A 15 2.37 -0.94 7.10
C SER A 15 2.25 0.10 8.21
N ALA A 16 2.92 1.25 8.10
CA ALA A 16 2.81 2.33 9.09
C ALA A 16 1.38 2.91 9.11
N CYS A 17 0.66 2.85 8.00
CA CYS A 17 -0.66 3.44 7.84
C CYS A 17 -1.78 2.64 8.52
N ILE A 18 -1.45 1.53 9.21
CA ILE A 18 -2.37 0.91 10.18
C ILE A 18 -2.58 1.81 11.41
N CYS A 19 -1.59 2.65 11.74
CA CYS A 19 -1.69 3.60 12.84
C CYS A 19 -2.45 4.85 12.36
N PRO A 20 -3.49 5.30 13.09
CA PRO A 20 -4.30 6.45 12.69
C PRO A 20 -3.50 7.72 12.40
N GLU A 21 -2.44 7.98 13.15
CA GLU A 21 -1.57 9.16 13.01
C GLU A 21 -0.79 9.19 11.68
N TYR A 22 -0.61 8.05 11.02
CA TYR A 22 0.10 7.93 9.73
C TYR A 22 -0.85 7.67 8.56
N ARG A 23 -2.15 7.47 8.81
CA ARG A 23 -3.10 7.09 7.76
C ARG A 23 -3.22 8.11 6.63
N HIS A 24 -2.94 9.38 6.91
CA HIS A 24 -2.95 10.48 5.95
C HIS A 24 -1.91 10.34 4.83
N TYR A 25 -0.86 9.53 5.01
CA TYR A 25 0.09 9.21 3.93
C TYR A 25 -0.53 8.37 2.80
N LEU A 26 -1.73 7.84 3.00
CA LEU A 26 -2.51 7.11 1.99
C LEU A 26 -3.77 7.88 1.56
N ASP A 27 -3.84 9.20 1.75
CA ASP A 27 -4.92 10.01 1.19
C ASP A 27 -4.87 9.96 -0.34
N GLY A 28 -6.00 9.68 -1.00
CA GLY A 28 -6.07 9.48 -2.46
C GLY A 28 -5.87 8.03 -2.92
N VAL A 29 -5.55 7.09 -2.02
CA VAL A 29 -5.41 5.65 -2.38
C VAL A 29 -6.74 5.06 -2.90
N GLU A 30 -7.86 5.66 -2.54
CA GLU A 30 -9.20 5.35 -3.03
C GLU A 30 -9.40 5.68 -4.51
N GLU A 31 -8.45 6.35 -5.18
CA GLU A 31 -8.43 6.55 -6.63
C GLU A 31 -7.54 5.52 -7.35
N ALA A 32 -6.73 4.74 -6.62
CA ALA A 32 -5.80 3.76 -7.19
C ALA A 32 -6.51 2.50 -7.71
N ASP A 33 -6.05 1.95 -8.83
CA ASP A 33 -6.52 0.67 -9.37
C ASP A 33 -5.91 -0.52 -8.61
N SER A 34 -4.69 -0.35 -8.07
CA SER A 34 -4.09 -1.31 -7.16
C SER A 34 -3.16 -0.69 -6.12
N PHE A 35 -2.99 -1.40 -5.02
CA PHE A 35 -2.16 -1.02 -3.88
C PHE A 35 -1.33 -2.20 -3.40
N ASN A 36 -0.04 -2.00 -3.16
CA ASN A 36 0.86 -3.05 -2.65
C ASN A 36 1.53 -2.67 -1.32
N MET A 37 1.67 -3.65 -0.43
CA MET A 37 2.44 -3.54 0.81
C MET A 37 3.21 -4.84 1.11
N ASN A 38 4.50 -4.76 1.45
CA ASN A 38 5.27 -5.92 1.88
C ASN A 38 5.21 -6.08 3.40
N ALA A 39 4.42 -7.04 3.86
CA ALA A 39 4.35 -7.39 5.27
C ALA A 39 5.71 -7.86 5.83
N HIS A 40 6.56 -8.46 4.98
CA HIS A 40 7.91 -8.88 5.37
C HIS A 40 8.92 -7.74 5.53
N LYS A 41 8.56 -6.49 5.21
CA LYS A 41 9.44 -5.34 5.43
C LYS A 41 9.25 -4.75 6.83
N TRP A 42 8.03 -4.34 7.16
CA TRP A 42 7.79 -3.56 8.38
C TRP A 42 6.52 -3.97 9.14
N LEU A 43 5.98 -5.16 8.82
CA LEU A 43 4.91 -5.83 9.56
C LEU A 43 5.35 -7.17 10.18
N LEU A 44 6.66 -7.36 10.36
CA LEU A 44 7.28 -8.48 11.07
C LEU A 44 6.91 -9.89 10.57
N THR A 45 6.44 -10.01 9.33
CA THR A 45 6.29 -11.32 8.68
C THR A 45 7.65 -11.81 8.21
N ASN A 46 7.91 -13.12 8.23
CA ASN A 46 9.14 -13.67 7.65
C ASN A 46 9.19 -13.41 6.13
N PHE A 47 10.41 -13.43 5.58
CA PHE A 47 10.58 -13.37 4.13
C PHE A 47 10.02 -14.64 3.47
N ASP A 48 9.17 -14.58 2.44
CA ASP A 48 8.51 -13.40 1.82
C ASP A 48 7.00 -13.33 2.11
N CYS A 49 6.47 -12.11 2.00
CA CYS A 49 5.02 -11.84 2.08
C CYS A 49 4.70 -10.44 1.55
N SER A 50 3.97 -10.37 0.43
CA SER A 50 3.51 -9.12 -0.18
C SER A 50 2.00 -9.20 -0.40
N ALA A 51 1.27 -8.23 0.16
CA ALA A 51 -0.16 -8.14 0.01
C ALA A 51 -0.50 -7.15 -1.11
N LEU A 52 -1.32 -7.60 -2.04
CA LEU A 52 -1.78 -6.82 -3.19
C LEU A 52 -3.30 -6.68 -3.11
N TRP A 53 -3.77 -5.45 -3.18
CA TRP A 53 -5.18 -5.12 -3.36
C TRP A 53 -5.40 -4.61 -4.78
N VAL A 54 -6.50 -5.04 -5.40
CA VAL A 54 -6.92 -4.67 -6.75
C VAL A 54 -8.41 -4.32 -6.68
N LYS A 55 -8.84 -3.27 -7.36
CA LYS A 55 -10.26 -2.89 -7.47
C LYS A 55 -11.02 -3.69 -8.53
#